data_AF-A0A3M4SEQ7-F1
#
_entry.id   AF-A0A3M4SEQ7-F1
#
_cell.length_a   1.000
_cell.length_b   1.000
_cell.length_c   1.000
_cell.angle_alpha   90.00
_cell.angle_beta   90.00
_cell.angle_gamma   90.00
#
_symmetry.space_group_name_H-M   'P 1'
#
loop_
_entity.id
_entity.type
_entity.pdbx_description
1 polymer ?
#
loop_
_entity_poly.entity_id
_entity_poly.type
_entity_poly.pdbx_seq_one_letter_code
_entity_poly.pdbx_strand_id
1 'polypeptide(L)'
;MFATFLKSVERLELLVQKKLKDVLREAGLLEEVARCQAIEGIGFLTATALVMAYSRGDFNSGDSFIAFLGMDLRVSDSGQKNGRRSLSKRGCSEVRRLLHNAAMSASRSIAWKEFYNKHMGSGKATTQVLVMLGRKLARIAFSLMKNQSEYQPKGGILA
;
A
#
# COMPACT_ATOMS: atom_id res chain seq x y z
N MET A 1 -8.79 -35.78 -6.87
CA MET A 1 -7.90 -35.01 -7.76
C MET A 1 -7.87 -33.52 -7.39
N PHE A 2 -9.01 -32.81 -7.38
CA PHE A 2 -9.05 -31.38 -7.02
C PHE A 2 -8.61 -31.07 -5.57
N ALA A 3 -9.08 -31.84 -4.57
CA ALA A 3 -8.67 -31.64 -3.18
C ALA A 3 -7.16 -31.81 -2.95
N THR A 4 -6.52 -32.73 -3.69
CA THR A 4 -5.06 -32.94 -3.65
C THR A 4 -4.32 -31.72 -4.22
N PHE A 5 -4.84 -31.14 -5.30
CA PHE A 5 -4.30 -29.90 -5.87
C PHE A 5 -4.46 -28.71 -4.93
N LEU A 6 -5.60 -28.55 -4.25
CA LEU A 6 -5.76 -27.49 -3.26
C LEU A 6 -4.74 -27.60 -2.12
N LYS A 7 -4.52 -28.81 -1.60
CA LYS A 7 -3.49 -29.05 -0.58
C LYS A 7 -2.07 -28.72 -1.07
N SER A 8 -1.76 -28.95 -2.34
CA SER A 8 -0.44 -28.59 -2.88
C SER A 8 -0.29 -27.07 -3.02
N VAL A 9 -1.33 -26.36 -3.41
CA VAL A 9 -1.34 -24.87 -3.47
C VAL A 9 -1.18 -24.27 -2.08
N GLU A 10 -1.94 -24.74 -1.08
CA GLU A 10 -1.80 -24.30 0.32
C GLU A 10 -0.38 -24.53 0.85
N ARG A 11 0.20 -25.71 0.57
CA ARG A 11 1.59 -26.01 0.94
C ARG A 11 2.57 -25.04 0.28
N LEU A 12 2.40 -24.74 -1.00
CA LEU A 12 3.27 -23.80 -1.72
C LEU A 12 3.16 -22.39 -1.14
N GLU A 13 1.95 -21.94 -0.80
CA GLU A 13 1.74 -20.64 -0.16
C GLU A 13 2.50 -20.56 1.17
N LEU A 14 2.37 -21.58 2.03
CA LEU A 14 3.09 -21.63 3.30
C LEU A 14 4.61 -21.61 3.12
N LEU A 15 5.13 -22.33 2.13
CA LEU A 15 6.57 -22.35 1.82
C LEU A 15 7.07 -20.99 1.33
N VAL A 16 6.31 -20.31 0.47
CA VAL A 16 6.64 -18.96 0.00
C VAL A 16 6.61 -17.97 1.15
N GLN A 17 5.58 -18.00 2.00
CA GLN A 17 5.50 -17.12 3.17
C GLN A 17 6.66 -17.36 4.14
N LYS A 18 7.02 -18.62 4.39
CA LYS A 18 8.17 -18.97 5.23
C LYS A 18 9.47 -18.41 4.64
N LYS A 19 9.70 -18.65 3.34
CA LYS A 19 10.93 -18.18 2.67
C LYS A 19 11.04 -16.65 2.68
N LEU A 20 9.93 -15.94 2.49
CA LEU A 20 9.89 -14.48 2.61
C LEU A 20 10.28 -14.02 4.03
N LYS A 21 9.72 -14.64 5.07
CA LYS A 21 10.07 -14.30 6.46
C LYS A 21 11.53 -14.58 6.77
N ASP A 22 12.07 -15.70 6.30
CA ASP A 22 13.48 -16.06 6.53
C ASP A 22 14.42 -15.04 5.85
N VAL A 23 14.16 -14.68 4.59
CA VAL A 23 14.95 -13.66 3.87
C VAL A 23 14.84 -12.29 4.54
N LEU A 24 13.65 -11.90 5.00
CA LEU A 24 13.47 -10.64 5.73
C LEU A 24 14.21 -10.63 7.06
N ARG A 25 14.27 -11.77 7.76
CA ARG A 25 15.04 -11.91 8.99
C ARG A 25 16.53 -11.75 8.73
N GLU A 26 17.05 -12.45 7.72
CA GLU A 26 18.45 -12.37 7.30
C GLU A 26 18.84 -10.94 6.89
N ALA A 27 17.92 -10.20 6.26
CA ALA A 27 18.11 -8.81 5.88
C ALA A 27 17.90 -7.79 7.02
N GLY A 28 17.44 -8.22 8.20
CA GLY A 28 17.13 -7.31 9.33
C GLY A 28 15.90 -6.42 9.12
N LEU A 29 15.02 -6.74 8.17
CA LEU A 29 13.89 -5.89 7.75
C LEU A 29 12.55 -6.26 8.41
N LEU A 30 12.53 -7.21 9.33
CA LEU A 30 11.28 -7.68 9.96
C LEU A 30 10.59 -6.57 10.76
N GLU A 31 11.35 -5.68 11.39
CA GLU A 31 10.80 -4.57 12.17
C GLU A 31 10.16 -3.50 11.28
N GLU A 32 10.81 -3.08 10.18
CA GLU A 32 10.17 -2.19 9.21
C GLU A 32 8.90 -2.79 8.60
N VAL A 33 8.91 -4.10 8.31
CA VAL A 33 7.73 -4.79 7.78
C VAL A 33 6.60 -4.79 8.81
N ALA A 34 6.90 -5.11 10.08
CA ALA A 34 5.91 -5.07 11.15
C ALA A 34 5.33 -3.64 11.34
N ARG A 35 6.19 -2.62 11.28
CA ARG A 35 5.81 -1.20 11.35
C ARG A 35 4.82 -0.82 10.27
N CYS A 36 5.06 -1.26 9.02
CA CYS A 36 4.15 -1.01 7.90
C CYS A 36 2.86 -1.84 8.00
N GLN A 37 2.95 -3.08 8.49
CA GLN A 37 1.81 -3.99 8.65
C GLN A 37 0.82 -3.54 9.74
N ALA A 38 1.26 -2.69 10.68
CA ALA A 38 0.37 -2.11 11.69
C ALA A 38 -0.72 -1.18 11.12
N ILE A 39 -0.53 -0.66 9.90
CA ILE A 39 -1.51 0.21 9.23
C ILE A 39 -2.72 -0.61 8.78
N GLU A 40 -3.94 -0.16 9.08
CA GLU A 40 -5.13 -0.92 8.72
C GLU A 40 -5.23 -1.16 7.21
N GLY A 41 -5.46 -2.41 6.85
CA GLY A 41 -5.53 -2.87 5.46
C GLY A 41 -4.18 -3.25 4.85
N ILE A 42 -3.04 -2.90 5.45
CA ILE A 42 -1.73 -3.36 4.98
C ILE A 42 -1.42 -4.73 5.57
N GLY A 43 -1.49 -5.78 4.73
CA GLY A 43 -1.04 -7.13 5.10
C GLY A 43 0.45 -7.34 4.89
N PHE A 44 0.97 -8.48 5.37
CA PHE A 44 2.39 -8.85 5.32
C PHE A 44 3.04 -8.68 3.94
N LEU A 45 2.39 -9.14 2.86
CA LEU A 45 2.93 -9.01 1.50
C LEU A 45 3.00 -7.55 1.04
N THR A 46 1.97 -6.75 1.34
CA THR A 46 1.97 -5.32 0.99
C THR A 46 3.02 -4.56 1.79
N ALA A 47 3.15 -4.85 3.09
CA ALA A 47 4.19 -4.26 3.94
C ALA A 47 5.59 -4.62 3.42
N THR A 48 5.84 -5.90 3.12
CA THR A 48 7.09 -6.38 2.53
C THR A 48 7.39 -5.64 1.22
N ALA A 49 6.41 -5.51 0.32
CA ALA A 49 6.59 -4.83 -0.95
C ALA A 49 6.90 -3.33 -0.79
N LEU A 50 6.28 -2.66 0.21
CA LEU A 50 6.56 -1.25 0.52
C LEU A 50 7.96 -1.06 1.10
N VAL A 51 8.38 -1.91 2.03
CA VAL A 51 9.74 -1.88 2.60
C VAL A 51 10.77 -2.12 1.51
N MET A 52 10.59 -3.15 0.69
CA MET A 52 11.50 -3.42 -0.44
C MET A 52 11.53 -2.28 -1.47
N ALA A 53 10.40 -1.59 -1.69
CA ALA A 53 10.38 -0.42 -2.56
C ALA A 53 11.11 0.78 -1.92
N TYR A 54 10.98 0.96 -0.61
CA TYR A 54 11.65 2.01 0.14
C TYR A 54 13.17 1.80 0.17
N SER A 55 13.66 0.57 0.39
CA SER A 55 15.09 0.26 0.41
C SER A 55 15.81 0.41 -0.94
N ARG A 56 15.09 0.71 -2.04
CA ARG A 56 15.68 0.86 -3.38
C ARG A 56 16.13 2.29 -3.71
N GLY A 57 15.87 3.27 -2.87
CA GLY A 57 16.31 4.63 -3.15
C GLY A 57 16.16 5.59 -1.97
N ASP A 58 16.90 6.69 -2.05
CA ASP A 58 16.88 7.75 -1.07
C ASP A 58 15.77 8.75 -1.41
N PHE A 59 14.63 8.60 -0.74
CA PHE A 59 13.46 9.42 -0.97
C PHE A 59 13.45 10.66 -0.07
N ASN A 60 13.64 11.82 -0.69
CA ASN A 60 13.60 13.11 0.02
C ASN A 60 12.23 13.44 0.61
N SER A 61 11.15 13.00 -0.06
CA SER A 61 9.77 13.31 0.33
C SER A 61 8.81 12.16 0.06
N GLY A 62 7.65 12.17 0.74
CA GLY A 62 6.60 11.18 0.49
C GLY A 62 6.08 11.24 -0.96
N ASP A 63 6.12 12.40 -1.60
CA ASP A 63 5.72 12.53 -3.00
C ASP A 63 6.72 11.85 -3.95
N SER A 64 8.02 11.92 -3.64
CA SER A 64 9.05 11.17 -4.41
C SER A 64 8.86 9.66 -4.29
N PHE A 65 8.48 9.16 -3.11
CA PHE A 65 8.15 7.75 -2.93
C PHE A 65 6.88 7.36 -3.68
N ILE A 66 5.82 8.17 -3.63
CA ILE A 66 4.57 7.93 -4.38
C ILE A 66 4.80 7.91 -5.89
N ALA A 67 5.68 8.79 -6.40
CA ALA A 67 6.09 8.80 -7.80
C ALA A 67 6.86 7.52 -8.18
N PHE A 68 7.78 7.07 -7.32
CA PHE A 68 8.50 5.81 -7.51
C PHE A 68 7.57 4.59 -7.58
N LEU A 69 6.52 4.56 -6.75
CA LEU A 69 5.49 3.53 -6.82
C LEU A 69 4.60 3.64 -8.09
N GLY A 70 4.71 4.72 -8.85
CA GLY A 70 3.87 5.01 -10.02
C GLY A 70 2.43 5.35 -9.64
N MET A 71 2.23 5.85 -8.41
CA MET A 71 0.95 6.20 -7.84
C MET A 71 0.66 7.71 -7.95
N ASP A 72 1.57 8.51 -8.50
CA ASP A 72 1.40 9.94 -8.80
C ASP A 72 0.45 10.18 -9.98
N LEU A 73 -0.10 11.41 -10.06
CA LEU A 73 -0.96 11.80 -11.18
C LEU A 73 -0.11 12.44 -12.27
N ARG A 74 -0.20 11.90 -13.48
CA ARG A 74 0.34 12.52 -14.68
C ARG A 74 -0.52 13.71 -15.10
N VAL A 75 0.14 14.85 -15.27
CA VAL A 75 -0.42 16.03 -15.95
C VAL A 75 -0.30 15.84 -17.47
N SER A 76 -1.35 16.17 -18.19
CA SER A 76 -1.40 16.07 -19.66
C SER A 76 -2.00 17.35 -20.24
N ASP A 77 -1.52 18.48 -19.73
CA ASP A 77 -1.96 19.79 -20.18
C ASP A 77 -1.08 20.30 -21.31
N SER A 78 -1.68 21.11 -22.17
CA SER A 78 -0.98 21.98 -23.10
C SER A 78 -1.49 23.40 -22.93
N GLY A 79 -0.87 24.39 -23.59
CA GLY A 79 -1.28 25.80 -23.49
C GLY A 79 -2.75 26.08 -23.83
N GLN A 80 -3.44 25.15 -24.51
CA GLN A 80 -4.87 25.28 -24.84
C GLN A 80 -5.73 24.11 -24.32
N LYS A 81 -5.16 23.14 -23.61
CA LYS A 81 -5.88 21.92 -23.21
C LYS A 81 -5.63 21.57 -21.76
N ASN A 82 -6.73 21.46 -21.01
CA ASN A 82 -6.72 20.83 -19.68
C ASN A 82 -7.05 19.34 -19.85
N GLY A 83 -6.03 18.50 -19.80
CA GLY A 83 -6.14 17.06 -20.02
C GLY A 83 -6.57 16.29 -18.77
N ARG A 84 -7.29 15.17 -18.98
CA ARG A 84 -7.68 14.25 -17.90
C ARG A 84 -6.44 13.74 -17.16
N ARG A 85 -6.44 13.91 -15.83
CA ARG A 85 -5.41 13.33 -14.95
C ARG A 85 -5.56 11.81 -14.88
N SER A 86 -4.44 11.10 -14.96
CA SER A 86 -4.36 9.66 -14.83
C SER A 86 -3.17 9.27 -13.97
N LEU A 87 -3.15 8.06 -13.41
CA LEU A 87 -1.94 7.56 -12.74
C LEU A 87 -0.79 7.46 -13.74
N SER A 88 0.42 7.85 -13.32
CA SER A 88 1.63 7.75 -14.15
C SER A 88 1.92 6.30 -14.55
N LYS A 89 1.66 5.34 -13.64
CA LYS A 89 1.93 3.90 -13.79
C LYS A 89 3.40 3.56 -14.09
N ARG A 90 4.34 4.47 -13.83
CA ARG A 90 5.78 4.28 -14.13
C ARG A 90 6.49 3.32 -13.18
N GLY A 91 5.95 3.09 -11.98
CA GLY A 91 6.49 2.14 -10.99
C GLY A 91 6.04 0.69 -11.18
N CYS A 92 6.34 -0.15 -10.19
CA CYS A 92 5.97 -1.57 -10.19
C CYS A 92 4.44 -1.78 -10.18
N SER A 93 3.90 -2.51 -11.17
CA SER A 93 2.48 -2.83 -11.26
C SER A 93 1.98 -3.66 -10.09
N GLU A 94 2.82 -4.55 -9.57
CA GLU A 94 2.47 -5.43 -8.46
C GLU A 94 2.29 -4.65 -7.14
N VAL A 95 3.15 -3.67 -6.86
CA VAL A 95 2.98 -2.81 -5.68
C VAL A 95 1.68 -2.01 -5.77
N ARG A 96 1.30 -1.54 -6.97
CA ARG A 96 0.01 -0.87 -7.17
C ARG A 96 -1.18 -1.81 -6.94
N ARG A 97 -1.09 -3.06 -7.38
CA ARG A 97 -2.12 -4.09 -7.14
C ARG A 97 -2.27 -4.37 -5.65
N LEU A 98 -1.15 -4.56 -4.95
CA LEU A 98 -1.13 -4.76 -3.50
C LEU A 98 -1.70 -3.57 -2.73
N LEU A 99 -1.39 -2.33 -3.14
CA LEU A 99 -1.95 -1.12 -2.55
C LEU A 99 -3.45 -0.98 -2.82
N HIS A 100 -3.94 -1.40 -3.98
CA HIS A 100 -5.37 -1.43 -4.27
C HIS A 100 -6.10 -2.42 -3.35
N ASN A 101 -5.54 -3.62 -3.16
CA ASN A 101 -6.07 -4.62 -2.23
C ASN A 101 -6.04 -4.12 -0.79
N ALA A 102 -4.95 -3.46 -0.38
CA ALA A 102 -4.84 -2.87 0.93
C ALA A 102 -5.89 -1.77 1.15
N ALA A 103 -6.12 -0.91 0.16
CA ALA A 103 -7.17 0.11 0.20
C ALA A 103 -8.58 -0.49 0.30
N MET A 104 -8.86 -1.61 -0.40
CA MET A 104 -10.15 -2.31 -0.30
C MET A 104 -10.38 -2.92 1.10
N SER A 105 -9.31 -3.40 1.74
CA SER A 105 -9.38 -3.89 3.12
C SER A 105 -9.56 -2.72 4.10
N ALA A 106 -8.73 -1.68 3.95
CA ALA A 106 -8.74 -0.48 4.77
C ALA A 106 -10.09 0.23 4.73
N SER A 107 -10.73 0.35 3.56
CA SER A 107 -12.02 1.06 3.42
C SER A 107 -13.15 0.50 4.30
N ARG A 108 -13.02 -0.74 4.75
CA ARG A 108 -13.98 -1.42 5.65
C ARG A 108 -13.63 -1.24 7.13
N SER A 109 -12.44 -0.74 7.45
CA SER A 109 -11.99 -0.47 8.83
C SER A 109 -12.60 0.81 9.40
N ILE A 110 -12.74 0.87 10.72
CA ILE A 110 -13.24 2.05 11.44
C ILE A 110 -12.37 3.28 11.14
N ALA A 111 -11.05 3.13 11.12
CA ALA A 111 -10.09 4.22 10.89
C ALA A 111 -10.22 4.92 9.53
N TRP A 112 -10.67 4.20 8.48
CA TRP A 112 -10.70 4.72 7.12
C TRP A 112 -12.11 4.83 6.51
N LYS A 113 -13.14 4.33 7.19
CA LYS A 113 -14.53 4.35 6.71
C LYS A 113 -15.04 5.77 6.44
N GLU A 114 -14.73 6.72 7.32
CA GLU A 114 -15.11 8.13 7.13
C GLU A 114 -14.43 8.73 5.88
N PHE A 115 -13.12 8.50 5.73
CA PHE A 115 -12.37 8.96 4.55
C PHE A 115 -12.96 8.39 3.26
N TYR A 116 -13.26 7.09 3.25
CA TYR A 116 -13.84 6.42 2.09
C TYR A 116 -15.22 7.00 1.75
N ASN A 117 -16.13 7.07 2.72
CA ASN A 117 -17.50 7.56 2.51
C ASN A 117 -17.54 9.02 2.06
N LYS A 118 -16.69 9.88 2.64
CA LYS A 118 -16.58 11.29 2.23
C LYS A 118 -16.27 11.44 0.74
N HIS A 119 -15.32 10.67 0.23
CA HIS A 119 -14.91 10.76 -1.18
C HIS A 119 -15.91 10.09 -2.11
N MET A 120 -16.55 9.00 -1.67
CA MET A 120 -17.67 8.39 -2.40
C MET A 120 -18.85 9.36 -2.53
N GLY A 121 -19.21 10.07 -1.45
CA GLY A 121 -20.27 11.09 -1.45
C GLY A 121 -19.98 12.30 -2.34
N SER A 122 -18.72 12.50 -2.73
CA SER A 122 -18.31 13.54 -3.70
C SER A 122 -18.46 13.11 -5.18
N GLY A 123 -19.19 12.02 -5.47
CA GLY A 123 -19.45 11.53 -6.82
C GLY A 123 -18.24 10.87 -7.52
N LYS A 124 -17.21 10.46 -6.78
CA LYS A 124 -16.02 9.80 -7.36
C LYS A 124 -16.30 8.32 -7.59
N ALA A 125 -15.70 7.77 -8.66
CA ALA A 125 -15.77 6.34 -8.91
C ALA A 125 -15.04 5.57 -7.79
N THR A 126 -15.54 4.39 -7.44
CA THR A 126 -14.96 3.51 -6.40
C THR A 126 -13.45 3.32 -6.58
N THR A 127 -13.00 3.04 -7.80
CA THR A 127 -11.58 2.87 -8.12
C THR A 127 -10.77 4.13 -7.82
N GLN A 128 -11.32 5.33 -8.06
CA GLN A 128 -10.63 6.58 -7.74
C GLN A 128 -10.47 6.72 -6.22
N VAL A 129 -11.51 6.45 -5.45
CA VAL A 129 -11.46 6.53 -3.98
C VAL A 129 -10.47 5.52 -3.40
N LEU A 130 -10.46 4.29 -3.91
CA LEU A 130 -9.50 3.27 -3.51
C LEU A 130 -8.05 3.66 -3.87
N VAL A 131 -7.82 4.26 -5.04
CA VAL A 131 -6.50 4.80 -5.40
C VAL A 131 -6.09 5.92 -4.46
N MET A 132 -7.00 6.84 -4.12
CA MET A 132 -6.73 7.92 -3.16
C MET A 132 -6.36 7.37 -1.77
N LEU A 133 -7.11 6.37 -1.30
CA LEU A 133 -6.83 5.70 -0.03
C LEU A 133 -5.50 4.95 -0.08
N GLY A 134 -5.23 4.16 -1.12
CA GLY A 134 -3.95 3.46 -1.30
C GLY A 134 -2.74 4.40 -1.33
N ARG A 135 -2.86 5.56 -1.98
CA ARG A 135 -1.84 6.62 -1.92
C ARG A 135 -1.63 7.13 -0.50
N LYS A 136 -2.71 7.33 0.26
CA LYS A 136 -2.63 7.80 1.64
C LYS A 136 -1.95 6.76 2.54
N LEU A 137 -2.30 5.48 2.40
CA LEU A 137 -1.65 4.37 3.13
C LEU A 137 -0.15 4.31 2.81
N ALA A 138 0.24 4.40 1.53
CA ALA A 138 1.64 4.40 1.13
C ALA A 138 2.43 5.61 1.68
N ARG A 139 1.80 6.79 1.77
CA ARG A 139 2.43 7.98 2.41
C ARG A 139 2.62 7.80 3.91
N ILE A 140 1.69 7.14 4.59
CA ILE A 140 1.82 6.84 6.02
C ILE A 140 2.95 5.84 6.22
N ALA A 141 2.96 4.73 5.46
CA ALA A 141 4.05 3.75 5.49
C ALA A 141 5.42 4.41 5.28
N PHE A 142 5.53 5.29 4.29
CA PHE A 142 6.73 6.10 4.06
C PHE A 142 7.15 6.92 5.28
N SER A 143 6.19 7.62 5.90
CA SER A 143 6.47 8.44 7.08
C SER A 143 6.95 7.59 8.26
N LEU A 144 6.37 6.40 8.46
CA LEU A 144 6.76 5.50 9.53
C LEU A 144 8.17 4.95 9.30
N MET A 145 8.49 4.52 8.08
CA MET A 145 9.83 4.03 7.73
C MET A 145 10.88 5.15 7.86
N LYS A 146 10.61 6.33 7.31
CA LYS A 146 11.54 7.47 7.33
C LYS A 146 11.85 7.96 8.75
N ASN A 147 10.84 8.00 9.61
CA ASN A 147 10.99 8.52 10.97
C ASN A 147 11.24 7.44 12.02
N GLN A 148 11.28 6.17 11.61
CA GLN A 148 11.34 5.01 12.51
C GLN A 148 10.30 5.06 13.65
N SER A 149 9.10 5.54 13.32
CA SER A 149 8.02 5.78 14.28
C SER A 149 6.95 4.70 14.22
N GLU A 150 6.17 4.54 15.29
CA GLU A 150 5.07 3.57 15.33
C GLU A 150 3.77 4.16 14.78
N TYR A 151 2.91 3.30 14.24
CA TYR A 151 1.61 3.71 13.74
C TYR A 151 0.65 3.97 14.90
N GLN A 152 0.01 5.15 14.90
CA GLN A 152 -1.04 5.50 15.84
C GLN A 152 -2.39 5.56 15.10
N PRO A 153 -3.31 4.61 15.35
CA PRO A 153 -4.62 4.60 14.73
C PRO A 153 -5.42 5.86 15.09
N LYS A 154 -6.05 6.50 14.09
CA LYS A 154 -6.96 7.64 14.32
C LYS A 154 -8.30 7.25 14.94
N GLY A 155 -8.55 5.97 15.18
CA GLY A 155 -9.81 5.42 15.69
C GLY A 155 -9.70 4.71 17.04
N GLY A 156 -8.59 4.88 17.76
CA GLY A 156 -8.51 4.41 19.15
C GLY A 156 -9.47 5.24 20.00
N ILE A 157 -10.59 4.63 20.39
CA ILE A 157 -11.35 5.07 21.55
C ILE A 157 -10.33 5.15 22.69
N LEU A 158 -10.05 6.37 23.16
CA LEU A 158 -9.46 6.56 24.47
C LEU A 158 -10.39 5.84 25.45
N ALA A 159 -9.86 4.82 26.13
CA ALA A 159 -10.45 4.35 27.37
C ALA A 159 -10.50 5.51 28.39
#